data_AF-A0ABD0MMW5-F1
#
_entry.id   AF-A0ABD0MMW5-F1
#
_cell.length_a   1.000
_cell.length_b   1.000
_cell.length_c   1.000
_cell.angle_alpha   90.00
_cell.angle_beta   90.00
_cell.angle_gamma   90.00
#
_symmetry.space_group_name_H-M   'P 1'
#
loop_
_entity.id
_entity.type
_entity.pdbx_description
1 polymer ?
#
loop_
_entity_poly.entity_id
_entity_poly.type
_entity_poly.pdbx_seq_one_letter_code
_entity_poly.pdbx_strand_id
1 'polypeptide(L)'
;MSEPDTTNKTNLDLEQNPEQESEQTESRVLLSTAQETNPQGDKYPKTPKVPDEEFLASAQCLNQNYTWLSCSKVFCPPWRRCIGGQCICKMPYKCPRQQINACTLEGSVYYSMCQANAISCRSKKATFSHFSQTCK
;
A
#
# COMPACT_ATOMS: atom_id res chain seq x y z
N MET A 1 -34.35 35.00 26.84
CA MET A 1 -34.35 35.73 25.56
C MET A 1 -32.96 36.24 25.30
N SER A 2 -32.32 36.06 24.14
CA SER A 2 -32.61 35.17 22.99
C SER A 2 -31.29 34.87 22.26
N GLU A 3 -31.30 34.08 21.19
CA GLU A 3 -30.08 33.61 20.50
C GLU A 3 -29.24 34.74 19.87
N PRO A 4 -27.99 34.41 19.49
CA PRO A 4 -27.72 34.36 18.05
C PRO A 4 -27.09 33.03 17.62
N ASP A 5 -27.83 32.23 16.85
CA ASP A 5 -27.28 31.08 16.11
C ASP A 5 -27.20 31.43 14.62
N THR A 6 -26.12 31.02 13.96
CA THR A 6 -25.79 31.39 12.58
C THR A 6 -26.16 30.24 11.66
N THR A 7 -27.38 30.25 11.13
CA THR A 7 -27.96 29.14 10.36
C THR A 7 -27.20 28.88 9.06
N ASN A 8 -26.22 27.98 9.11
CA ASN A 8 -25.61 27.39 7.92
C ASN A 8 -26.69 26.67 7.10
N LYS A 9 -26.90 27.09 5.85
CA LYS A 9 -27.78 26.36 4.93
C LYS A 9 -27.01 25.24 4.26
N THR A 10 -27.31 24.02 4.68
CA THR A 10 -26.89 22.79 3.98
C THR A 10 -27.45 22.78 2.56
N ASN A 11 -26.62 22.43 1.58
CA ASN A 11 -27.08 21.81 0.34
C ASN A 11 -26.58 20.35 0.33
N LEU A 12 -27.50 19.42 0.09
CA LEU A 12 -27.18 18.11 -0.45
C LEU A 12 -27.32 18.22 -1.97
N ASP A 13 -26.40 17.62 -2.72
CA ASP A 13 -26.63 17.27 -4.11
C ASP A 13 -26.48 15.75 -4.23
N LEU A 14 -27.53 15.08 -4.73
CA LEU A 14 -27.68 13.62 -4.66
C LEU A 14 -28.62 13.12 -5.78
N GLU A 15 -28.08 13.02 -7.00
CA GLU A 15 -28.67 12.28 -8.13
C GLU A 15 -27.65 11.20 -8.55
N GLN A 16 -27.90 9.89 -8.55
CA GLN A 16 -28.94 9.09 -9.24
C GLN A 16 -28.82 9.17 -10.77
N ASN A 17 -28.87 8.13 -11.60
CA ASN A 17 -28.80 6.64 -11.54
C ASN A 17 -28.84 6.19 -13.05
N PRO A 18 -29.38 5.03 -13.48
CA PRO A 18 -28.79 3.67 -13.54
C PRO A 18 -28.73 3.07 -15.00
N GLU A 19 -28.74 1.73 -15.10
CA GLU A 19 -29.05 0.85 -16.26
C GLU A 19 -27.95 0.70 -17.35
N GLN A 20 -27.45 -0.50 -17.74
CA GLN A 20 -28.01 -1.81 -18.18
C GLN A 20 -28.38 -1.83 -19.69
N GLU A 21 -27.96 -2.78 -20.56
CA GLU A 21 -26.95 -3.86 -20.42
C GLU A 21 -26.02 -4.01 -21.67
N SER A 22 -26.07 -4.96 -22.64
CA SER A 22 -26.90 -6.15 -22.92
C SER A 22 -26.23 -7.17 -23.89
N GLU A 23 -26.33 -8.46 -23.54
CA GLU A 23 -26.35 -9.72 -24.34
C GLU A 23 -25.65 -9.93 -25.72
N GLN A 24 -24.90 -11.06 -25.81
CA GLN A 24 -24.99 -12.21 -26.77
C GLN A 24 -24.97 -11.96 -28.32
N THR A 25 -24.72 -12.91 -29.23
CA THR A 25 -24.79 -14.39 -29.20
C THR A 25 -23.81 -15.04 -30.22
N GLU A 26 -23.47 -16.33 -30.04
CA GLU A 26 -22.83 -17.16 -31.07
C GLU A 26 -23.76 -17.47 -32.27
N SER A 27 -23.20 -17.74 -33.47
CA SER A 27 -23.40 -19.05 -34.14
C SER A 27 -22.81 -19.21 -35.56
N ARG A 28 -22.27 -20.42 -35.79
CA ARG A 28 -22.30 -21.24 -37.03
C ARG A 28 -21.74 -20.69 -38.36
N VAL A 29 -20.47 -21.04 -38.59
CA VAL A 29 -20.06 -22.10 -39.56
C VAL A 29 -20.85 -22.24 -40.87
N LEU A 30 -20.12 -22.07 -41.99
CA LEU A 30 -20.20 -22.97 -43.15
C LEU A 30 -18.79 -23.28 -43.65
N LEU A 31 -18.56 -24.52 -44.12
CA LEU A 31 -17.29 -24.95 -44.71
C LEU A 31 -17.17 -24.49 -46.18
N SER A 32 -15.93 -24.29 -46.64
CA SER A 32 -15.58 -24.42 -48.05
C SER A 32 -14.32 -25.27 -48.21
N THR A 33 -14.18 -25.89 -49.38
CA THR A 33 -13.43 -27.14 -49.61
C THR A 33 -11.91 -26.96 -49.60
N ALA A 34 -11.19 -28.05 -49.29
CA ALA A 34 -9.73 -28.09 -49.20
C ALA A 34 -9.02 -28.03 -50.56
N GLN A 35 -7.74 -27.64 -50.53
CA GLN A 35 -6.70 -28.17 -51.44
C GLN A 35 -5.32 -28.14 -50.76
N GLU A 36 -4.55 -29.20 -50.94
CA GLU A 36 -3.19 -29.33 -50.41
C GLU A 36 -2.16 -28.70 -51.35
N THR A 37 -1.19 -27.97 -50.80
CA THR A 37 0.18 -27.88 -51.36
C THR A 37 1.17 -27.70 -50.21
N ASN A 38 2.37 -28.28 -50.37
CA ASN A 38 3.40 -28.42 -49.33
C ASN A 38 4.69 -27.70 -49.77
N PRO A 39 5.67 -27.54 -48.89
CA PRO A 39 5.82 -26.46 -47.92
C PRO A 39 6.76 -25.34 -48.41
N GLN A 40 6.74 -24.19 -47.72
CA GLN A 40 8.01 -23.53 -47.35
C GLN A 40 7.83 -22.79 -46.02
N GLY A 41 8.87 -22.79 -45.17
CA GLY A 41 8.72 -22.47 -43.76
C GLY A 41 9.20 -21.08 -43.34
N ASP A 42 8.28 -20.27 -42.77
CA ASP A 42 8.62 -19.07 -42.01
C ASP A 42 8.42 -19.28 -40.51
N LYS A 43 9.53 -19.19 -39.76
CA LYS A 43 9.55 -19.34 -38.29
C LYS A 43 9.16 -18.02 -37.61
N TYR A 44 7.87 -17.69 -37.62
CA TYR A 44 7.35 -16.51 -36.91
C TYR A 44 7.81 -16.49 -35.44
N PRO A 45 8.46 -15.41 -34.95
CA PRO A 45 9.03 -15.39 -33.61
C PRO A 45 7.99 -15.51 -32.50
N LYS A 46 8.15 -16.59 -31.74
CA LYS A 46 7.55 -16.92 -30.44
C LYS A 46 7.30 -15.67 -29.56
N THR A 47 6.11 -15.65 -28.93
CA THR A 47 5.75 -15.08 -27.60
C THR A 47 6.46 -13.82 -27.08
N PRO A 48 5.72 -12.83 -26.53
CA PRO A 48 6.33 -11.69 -25.83
C PRO A 48 7.40 -12.13 -24.83
N LYS A 49 8.62 -11.62 -24.99
CA LYS A 49 9.67 -11.82 -23.99
C LYS A 49 9.26 -11.07 -22.73
N VAL A 50 8.98 -11.81 -21.65
CA VAL A 50 9.09 -11.25 -20.30
C VAL A 50 10.52 -10.71 -20.17
N PRO A 51 10.74 -9.46 -19.73
CA PRO A 51 12.09 -8.93 -19.57
C PRO A 51 12.90 -9.84 -18.64
N ASP A 52 14.12 -10.21 -19.06
CA ASP A 52 14.97 -11.10 -18.27
C ASP A 52 15.23 -10.48 -16.88
N GLU A 53 15.04 -11.25 -15.81
CA GLU A 53 15.04 -10.73 -14.42
C GLU A 53 16.35 -10.00 -14.03
N GLU A 54 17.46 -10.33 -14.70
CA GLU A 54 18.77 -9.66 -14.59
C GLU A 54 18.72 -8.17 -14.99
N PHE A 55 17.80 -7.78 -15.87
CA PHE A 55 17.51 -6.39 -16.22
C PHE A 55 16.76 -5.64 -15.12
N LEU A 56 15.89 -6.33 -14.37
CA LEU A 56 15.03 -5.73 -13.35
C LEU A 56 15.73 -5.62 -11.99
N ALA A 57 16.69 -6.50 -11.67
CA ALA A 57 17.41 -6.50 -10.40
C ALA A 57 18.93 -6.70 -10.58
N SER A 58 19.68 -5.57 -10.64
CA SER A 58 21.14 -5.61 -10.67
C SER A 58 21.74 -6.46 -9.54
N ALA A 59 22.62 -7.41 -9.88
CA ALA A 59 23.25 -8.32 -8.91
C ALA A 59 23.98 -7.60 -7.76
N GLN A 60 24.54 -6.41 -8.03
CA GLN A 60 25.16 -5.56 -7.01
C GLN A 60 24.17 -5.14 -5.90
N CYS A 61 22.89 -4.93 -6.23
CA CYS A 61 21.85 -4.60 -5.25
C CYS A 61 21.52 -5.80 -4.35
N LEU A 62 21.39 -6.99 -4.95
CA LEU A 62 21.10 -8.24 -4.25
C LEU A 62 22.22 -8.61 -3.26
N ASN A 63 23.48 -8.51 -3.70
CA ASN A 63 24.66 -8.75 -2.84
C ASN A 63 24.74 -7.82 -1.61
N GLN A 64 24.12 -6.63 -1.66
CA GLN A 64 24.07 -5.69 -0.54
C GLN A 64 22.90 -5.95 0.43
N ASN A 65 22.01 -6.90 0.13
CA ASN A 65 20.91 -7.35 1.00
C ASN A 65 20.07 -6.20 1.59
N TYR A 66 19.73 -5.21 0.75
CA TYR A 66 18.92 -4.07 1.18
C TYR A 66 17.50 -4.50 1.57
N THR A 67 16.96 -3.89 2.64
CA THR A 67 15.62 -4.19 3.18
C THR A 67 14.84 -2.90 3.42
N TRP A 68 13.60 -3.01 3.92
CA TRP A 68 12.81 -1.88 4.43
C TRP A 68 13.48 -1.12 5.59
N LEU A 69 14.57 -1.64 6.15
CA LEU A 69 15.41 -0.96 7.14
C LEU A 69 16.64 -0.25 6.55
N SER A 70 16.89 -0.35 5.24
CA SER A 70 18.05 0.26 4.60
C SER A 70 17.77 1.70 4.17
N CYS A 71 18.13 2.67 5.01
CA CYS A 71 17.89 4.10 4.73
C CYS A 71 18.78 4.70 3.65
N SER A 72 19.71 3.93 3.08
CA SER A 72 20.36 4.23 1.80
C SER A 72 19.45 4.00 0.58
N LYS A 73 18.24 3.44 0.76
CA LYS A 73 17.28 3.11 -0.30
C LYS A 73 15.84 3.55 -0.02
N VAL A 74 15.38 3.51 1.24
CA VAL A 74 14.00 3.86 1.62
C VAL A 74 13.93 4.79 2.84
N PHE A 75 12.87 5.59 2.97
CA PHE A 75 12.67 6.40 4.17
C PHE A 75 12.31 5.53 5.38
N CYS A 76 12.92 5.81 6.54
CA CYS A 76 12.58 5.12 7.78
C CYS A 76 11.16 5.47 8.25
N PRO A 77 10.39 4.50 8.81
CA PRO A 77 9.14 4.79 9.51
C PRO A 77 9.31 5.85 10.60
N PRO A 78 8.28 6.63 10.96
CA PRO A 78 8.43 7.81 11.81
C PRO A 78 8.97 7.52 13.21
N TRP A 79 8.84 6.29 13.73
CA TRP A 79 9.43 5.82 15.00
C TRP A 79 10.86 5.26 14.90
N ARG A 80 11.48 5.28 13.71
CA ARG A 80 12.90 4.95 13.46
C ARG A 80 13.66 6.18 12.95
N ARG A 81 15.00 6.16 13.02
CA ARG A 81 15.92 7.17 12.49
C ARG A 81 17.02 6.50 11.66
N CYS A 82 17.46 7.16 10.59
CA CYS A 82 18.60 6.71 9.81
C CYS A 82 19.91 6.95 10.56
N ILE A 83 20.78 5.92 10.63
CA ILE A 83 22.17 6.01 11.09
C ILE A 83 22.97 5.00 10.26
N GLY A 84 24.08 5.41 9.64
CA GLY A 84 24.98 4.47 8.93
C GLY A 84 24.29 3.62 7.85
N GLY A 85 23.29 4.17 7.14
CA GLY A 85 22.51 3.43 6.16
C GLY A 85 21.41 2.51 6.72
N GLN A 86 21.21 2.45 8.04
CA GLN A 86 20.18 1.62 8.68
C GLN A 86 19.15 2.41 9.52
N CYS A 87 17.90 1.94 9.53
CA CYS A 87 16.78 2.50 10.29
C CYS A 87 16.71 1.94 11.72
N ILE A 88 17.37 2.61 12.66
CA ILE A 88 17.43 2.23 14.07
C ILE A 88 16.27 2.88 14.86
N CYS A 89 15.73 2.22 15.87
CA CYS A 89 14.63 2.74 16.69
C CYS A 89 14.94 4.12 17.29
N LYS A 90 13.98 5.05 17.25
CA LYS A 90 14.05 6.29 18.03
C LYS A 90 13.83 5.99 19.52
N MET A 91 14.32 6.89 20.38
CA MET A 91 13.84 6.94 21.76
C MET A 91 12.39 7.44 21.77
N PRO A 92 11.49 6.89 22.61
CA PRO A 92 10.06 7.24 22.58
C PRO A 92 9.81 8.74 22.80
N TYR A 93 10.57 9.38 23.68
CA TYR A 93 10.50 10.81 23.96
C TYR A 93 10.94 11.73 22.79
N LYS A 94 11.49 11.17 21.71
CA LYS A 94 11.83 11.91 20.47
C LYS A 94 10.71 11.86 19.42
N CYS A 95 9.57 11.28 19.75
CA CYS A 95 8.36 11.38 18.93
C CYS A 95 7.62 12.70 19.20
N PRO A 96 7.04 13.34 18.18
CA PRO A 96 6.17 14.50 18.39
C PRO A 96 4.89 14.10 19.13
N ARG A 97 4.30 15.04 19.85
CA ARG A 97 2.93 14.87 20.38
C ARG A 97 1.91 15.03 19.26
N GLN A 98 0.83 14.27 19.33
CA GLN A 98 -0.32 14.36 18.42
C GLN A 98 -1.58 14.75 19.22
N GLN A 99 -2.63 15.21 18.54
CA GLN A 99 -3.91 15.55 19.20
C GLN A 99 -4.71 14.30 19.62
N ILE A 100 -4.43 13.15 19.00
CA ILE A 100 -5.08 11.87 19.25
C ILE A 100 -4.08 10.95 19.96
N ASN A 101 -4.47 10.40 21.12
CA ASN A 101 -3.66 9.44 21.85
C ASN A 101 -3.70 8.06 21.17
N ALA A 102 -2.63 7.28 21.36
CA ALA A 102 -2.53 5.89 20.97
C ALA A 102 -2.61 4.99 22.20
N CYS A 103 -3.49 4.00 22.15
CA CYS A 103 -3.67 3.01 23.21
C CYS A 103 -2.77 1.79 23.00
N THR A 104 -2.30 1.21 24.10
CA THR A 104 -1.57 -0.06 24.06
C THR A 104 -2.47 -1.27 24.23
N LEU A 105 -1.96 -2.44 23.85
CA LEU A 105 -2.55 -3.76 24.17
C LEU A 105 -2.63 -4.05 25.68
N GLU A 106 -2.01 -3.21 26.51
CA GLU A 106 -1.97 -3.30 27.98
C GLU A 106 -2.78 -2.16 28.63
N GLY A 107 -3.69 -1.51 27.88
CA GLY A 107 -4.55 -0.42 28.37
C GLY A 107 -3.84 0.90 28.68
N SER A 108 -2.53 1.01 28.45
CA SER A 108 -1.77 2.24 28.71
C SER A 108 -2.00 3.30 27.62
N VAL A 109 -1.99 4.58 28.01
CA VAL A 109 -2.15 5.73 27.12
C VAL A 109 -0.78 6.27 26.70
N TYR A 110 -0.56 6.46 25.39
CA TYR A 110 0.60 7.15 24.82
C TYR A 110 0.17 8.35 23.95
N TYR A 111 1.01 9.40 23.88
CA TYR A 111 0.66 10.67 23.24
C TYR A 111 0.74 10.67 21.70
N SER A 112 1.13 9.54 21.10
CA SER A 112 1.25 9.35 19.65
C SER A 112 1.44 7.87 19.31
N MET A 113 1.04 7.45 18.10
CA MET A 113 1.42 6.13 17.57
C MET A 113 2.94 6.01 17.41
N CYS A 114 3.63 7.12 17.14
CA CYS A 114 5.09 7.15 17.10
C CYS A 114 5.70 6.67 18.43
N GLN A 115 5.19 7.13 19.58
CA GLN A 115 5.65 6.69 20.90
C GLN A 115 5.42 5.19 21.10
N ALA A 116 4.21 4.70 20.78
CA ALA A 116 3.87 3.28 20.87
C ALA A 116 4.81 2.40 20.03
N ASN A 117 5.02 2.78 18.77
CA ASN A 117 5.84 2.00 17.84
C ASN A 117 7.35 2.17 18.10
N ALA A 118 7.79 3.28 18.71
CA ALA A 118 9.17 3.44 19.18
C ALA A 118 9.46 2.53 20.37
N ILE A 119 8.49 2.35 21.27
CA ILE A 119 8.59 1.38 22.38
C ILE A 119 8.60 -0.04 21.81
N SER A 120 7.63 -0.40 20.97
CA SER A 120 7.54 -1.71 20.30
C SER A 120 8.82 -2.07 19.53
N CYS A 121 9.40 -1.11 18.80
CA CYS A 121 10.67 -1.28 18.08
C CYS A 121 11.82 -1.65 19.02
N ARG A 122 11.89 -1.06 20.22
CA ARG A 122 12.96 -1.30 21.20
C ARG A 122 12.75 -2.56 22.03
N SER A 123 11.50 -2.89 22.37
CA SER A 123 11.14 -4.08 23.16
C SER A 123 11.05 -5.35 22.31
N LYS A 124 10.91 -5.22 20.98
CA LYS A 124 10.55 -6.29 20.04
C LYS A 124 9.18 -6.96 20.32
N LYS A 125 8.35 -6.36 21.17
CA LYS A 125 6.97 -6.78 21.48
C LYS A 125 5.98 -5.89 20.73
N ALA A 126 4.87 -6.44 20.23
CA ALA A 126 3.74 -5.60 19.80
C ALA A 126 3.27 -4.72 20.97
N THR A 127 2.89 -3.47 20.71
CA THR A 127 2.52 -2.54 21.79
C THR A 127 1.29 -1.71 21.43
N PHE A 128 1.19 -1.17 20.21
CA PHE A 128 0.02 -0.43 19.75
C PHE A 128 -1.22 -1.33 19.65
N SER A 129 -2.39 -0.79 20.01
CA SER A 129 -3.71 -1.38 19.83
C SER A 129 -4.57 -0.55 18.88
N HIS A 130 -4.92 0.68 19.27
CA HIS A 130 -5.85 1.55 18.54
C HIS A 130 -5.63 3.03 18.88
N PHE A 131 -6.38 3.92 18.25
CA PHE A 131 -6.44 5.35 18.57
C PHE A 131 -7.72 5.66 19.36
N SER A 132 -7.60 6.36 20.50
CA SER A 132 -8.72 6.78 21.33
C SER A 132 -8.29 7.89 22.29
N GLN A 133 -9.21 8.74 22.74
CA GLN A 133 -8.95 9.68 23.84
C GLN A 133 -8.67 8.95 25.16
N THR A 134 -9.34 7.82 25.39
CA THR A 134 -9.23 6.99 26.61
C THR A 134 -9.07 5.52 26.26
N CYS A 135 -8.08 4.87 26.85
CA CYS A 135 -7.89 3.42 26.72
C CYS A 135 -8.74 2.72 27.80
N LYS A 136 -9.66 1.87 27.36
CA LYS A 136 -10.56 1.04 28.17
C LYS A 136 -10.75 -0.29 27.44
#